data_AF-A0A178M8X0-F1
#
_entry.id   AF-A0A178M8X0-F1
#
_cell.length_a   1.000
_cell.length_b   1.000
_cell.length_c   1.000
_cell.angle_alpha   90.00
_cell.angle_beta   90.00
_cell.angle_gamma   90.00
#
_symmetry.space_group_name_H-M   'P 1'
#
loop_
_entity.id
_entity.type
_entity.pdbx_description
1 polymer ?
#
loop_
_entity_poly.entity_id
_entity_poly.type
_entity_poly.pdbx_seq_one_letter_code
_entity_poly.pdbx_strand_id
1 'polypeptide(L)'
;MQITLIGEFEAAYHPEATPALILHHLIRGYDAVVLNADEVAVLRELLGAVQKRIRELGGYRLILGAGGDLTFYTATGQRSAYLTADQMRQLARLIGATPPQPAEVHQ
;
A
#
# COMPACT_ATOMS: atom_id res chain seq x y z
N MET A 1 -17.53 2.67 4.69
CA MET A 1 -16.19 3.29 4.87
C MET A 1 -15.48 2.53 5.98
N GLN A 2 -14.30 1.99 5.71
CA GLN A 2 -13.47 1.30 6.70
C GLN A 2 -12.22 2.14 6.97
N ILE A 3 -11.93 2.39 8.26
CA ILE A 3 -10.75 3.16 8.69
C ILE A 3 -9.91 2.27 9.60
N THR A 4 -8.59 2.32 9.45
CA THR A 4 -7.67 1.51 10.24
C THR A 4 -6.32 2.18 10.39
N LEU A 5 -5.74 2.12 11.59
CA LEU A 5 -4.41 2.66 11.87
C LEU A 5 -3.34 1.64 11.49
N ILE A 6 -2.37 2.08 10.71
CA ILE A 6 -1.25 1.30 10.17
C ILE A 6 0.04 2.08 10.43
N GLY A 7 0.67 1.83 11.58
CA GLY A 7 1.87 2.57 11.98
C GLY A 7 1.57 4.05 12.19
N GLU A 8 2.26 4.91 11.43
CA GLU A 8 2.08 6.37 11.47
C GLU A 8 0.97 6.88 10.54
N PHE A 9 0.23 5.96 9.91
CA PHE A 9 -0.80 6.26 8.92
C PHE A 9 -2.18 5.83 9.38
N GLU A 10 -3.18 6.62 9.01
CA GLU A 10 -4.57 6.21 8.97
C GLU A 10 -4.94 5.84 7.53
N ALA A 11 -5.42 4.61 7.34
CA ALA A 11 -5.91 4.13 6.07
C ALA A 11 -7.44 4.21 6.04
N ALA A 12 -7.99 4.99 5.13
CA ALA A 12 -9.42 5.09 4.88
C ALA A 12 -9.76 4.48 3.52
N TYR A 13 -10.61 3.45 3.50
CA TYR A 13 -11.02 2.74 2.28
C TYR A 13 -12.54 2.79 2.09
N HIS A 14 -12.95 3.22 0.89
CA HIS A 14 -14.33 3.21 0.43
C HIS A 14 -14.38 2.93 -1.09
N PRO A 15 -14.65 1.69 -1.53
CA PRO A 15 -14.52 1.28 -2.92
C PRO A 15 -15.38 2.07 -3.91
N GLU A 16 -16.50 2.63 -3.45
CA GLU A 16 -17.45 3.38 -4.27
C GLU A 16 -17.24 4.91 -4.18
N ALA A 17 -16.23 5.37 -3.43
CA ALA A 17 -15.93 6.80 -3.30
C ALA A 17 -14.81 7.23 -4.25
N THR A 18 -14.71 8.54 -4.46
CA THR A 18 -13.59 9.18 -5.14
C THR A 18 -13.02 10.27 -4.21
N PRO A 19 -11.81 10.08 -3.65
CA PRO A 19 -10.91 8.93 -3.82
C PRO A 19 -11.40 7.65 -3.10
N ALA A 20 -10.93 6.50 -3.55
CA ALA A 20 -11.32 5.19 -3.01
C ALA A 20 -10.44 4.73 -1.84
N LEU A 21 -9.16 5.14 -1.82
CA LEU A 21 -8.22 4.88 -0.73
C LEU A 21 -7.42 6.15 -0.40
N ILE A 22 -7.29 6.46 0.89
CA ILE A 22 -6.42 7.50 1.41
C ILE A 22 -5.51 6.89 2.48
N LEU A 23 -4.20 7.18 2.43
CA LEU A 23 -3.26 6.96 3.53
C LEU A 23 -2.84 8.32 4.10
N HIS A 24 -3.45 8.71 5.20
CA HIS A 24 -3.18 9.97 5.88
C HIS A 24 -2.06 9.82 6.90
N HIS A 25 -1.02 10.65 6.83
CA HIS A 25 0.07 10.61 7.79
C HIS A 25 -0.31 11.35 9.08
N LEU A 26 -0.56 10.62 10.15
CA LEU A 26 -1.09 11.15 11.41
C LEU A 26 -0.20 12.20 12.08
N ILE A 27 1.13 12.00 12.02
CA ILE A 27 2.09 12.90 12.67
C ILE A 27 2.31 14.18 11.86
N ARG A 28 2.29 14.07 10.52
CA ARG A 28 2.64 15.18 9.62
C ARG A 28 1.42 15.90 9.04
N GLY A 29 0.23 15.34 9.18
CA GLY A 29 -1.04 15.98 8.83
C GLY A 29 -1.28 16.12 7.32
N TYR A 30 -0.80 15.20 6.49
CA TYR A 30 -1.01 15.23 5.03
C TYR A 30 -1.35 13.86 4.45
N ASP A 31 -2.03 13.86 3.30
CA ASP A 31 -2.36 12.64 2.57
C ASP A 31 -1.14 12.19 1.75
N ALA A 32 -0.50 11.11 2.21
CA ALA A 32 0.69 10.58 1.56
C ALA A 32 0.37 9.76 0.31
N VAL A 33 -0.84 9.20 0.24
CA VAL A 33 -1.35 8.42 -0.88
C VAL A 33 -2.85 8.69 -1.02
N VAL A 34 -3.28 9.00 -2.24
CA VAL A 34 -4.68 9.19 -2.61
C VAL A 34 -4.91 8.43 -3.91
N LEU A 35 -5.74 7.38 -3.89
CA LEU A 35 -5.96 6.50 -5.03
C LEU A 35 -7.44 6.38 -5.37
N ASN A 36 -7.74 6.40 -6.67
CA ASN A 36 -9.05 6.08 -7.21
C ASN A 36 -9.24 4.56 -7.33
N ALA A 37 -10.46 4.13 -7.64
CA ALA A 37 -10.82 2.71 -7.68
C ALA A 37 -9.89 1.86 -8.58
N ASP A 38 -9.55 2.37 -9.77
CA ASP A 38 -8.67 1.67 -10.71
C ASP A 38 -7.25 1.50 -10.16
N GLU A 39 -6.73 2.53 -9.49
CA GLU A 39 -5.40 2.51 -8.89
C GLU A 39 -5.36 1.59 -7.65
N VAL A 40 -6.47 1.51 -6.91
CA VAL A 40 -6.63 0.52 -5.84
C VAL A 40 -6.62 -0.90 -6.40
N ALA A 41 -7.23 -1.16 -7.56
CA ALA A 41 -7.17 -2.46 -8.21
C ALA A 41 -5.72 -2.86 -8.56
N VAL A 42 -4.96 -1.92 -9.14
CA VAL A 42 -3.52 -2.12 -9.41
C VAL A 42 -2.74 -2.38 -8.13
N LEU A 43 -3.00 -1.60 -7.06
CA LEU A 43 -2.36 -1.84 -5.77
C LEU A 43 -2.63 -3.25 -5.25
N ARG A 44 -3.87 -3.74 -5.34
CA ARG A 44 -4.23 -5.09 -4.89
C ARG A 44 -3.42 -6.17 -5.60
N GLU A 45 -3.24 -6.06 -6.91
CA GLU A 45 -2.42 -6.99 -7.69
C GLU A 45 -0.94 -6.95 -7.27
N LEU A 46 -0.42 -5.75 -7.01
CA LEU A 46 0.97 -5.56 -6.57
C LEU A 46 1.22 -6.15 -5.18
N LEU A 47 0.28 -5.98 -4.25
CA LEU A 47 0.35 -6.61 -2.92
C LEU A 47 0.27 -8.15 -3.00
N GLY A 48 -0.36 -8.66 -4.06
CA GLY A 48 -0.38 -10.07 -4.44
C GLY A 48 0.91 -10.56 -5.11
N ALA A 49 2.06 -9.90 -4.97
CA ALA A 49 3.33 -10.40 -5.51
C ALA A 49 4.47 -10.30 -4.48
N VAL A 50 5.19 -11.40 -4.23
CA VAL A 50 6.23 -11.52 -3.17
C VAL A 50 7.64 -11.07 -3.63
N GLN A 51 7.77 -10.43 -4.79
CA GLN A 51 9.09 -10.08 -5.33
C GLN A 51 9.43 -8.61 -5.10
N LYS A 52 10.72 -8.32 -4.86
CA LYS A 52 11.20 -6.94 -4.82
C LYS A 52 10.93 -6.27 -6.17
N ARG A 53 10.10 -5.22 -6.16
CA ARG A 53 9.68 -4.53 -7.38
C ARG A 53 9.66 -3.03 -7.14
N ILE A 54 10.13 -2.30 -8.15
CA ILE A 54 9.94 -0.86 -8.26
C ILE A 54 8.83 -0.63 -9.29
N ARG A 55 7.80 0.11 -8.91
CA ARG A 55 6.61 0.39 -9.75
C ARG A 55 6.14 1.82 -9.53
N GLU A 56 5.30 2.31 -10.42
CA GLU A 56 4.62 3.60 -10.27
C GLU A 56 3.12 3.38 -10.11
N LEU A 57 2.50 4.17 -9.24
CA LEU A 57 1.05 4.16 -8.97
C LEU A 57 0.62 5.55 -8.53
N GLY A 58 -0.36 6.15 -9.22
CA GLY A 58 -0.90 7.47 -8.88
C GLY A 58 0.15 8.59 -8.78
N GLY A 59 1.21 8.53 -9.60
CA GLY A 59 2.32 9.49 -9.56
C GLY A 59 3.36 9.26 -8.45
N TYR A 60 3.17 8.24 -7.61
CA TYR A 60 4.15 7.80 -6.62
C TYR A 60 4.98 6.64 -7.16
N ARG A 61 6.24 6.57 -6.72
CA ARG A 61 7.10 5.41 -6.93
C ARG A 61 7.07 4.52 -5.70
N LEU A 62 6.80 3.24 -5.91
CA LEU A 62 6.67 2.22 -4.88
C LEU A 62 7.90 1.32 -4.92
N ILE A 63 8.46 1.03 -3.74
CA ILE A 63 9.45 -0.03 -3.55
C ILE A 63 8.82 -1.07 -2.64
N LEU A 64 8.49 -2.23 -3.22
CA LEU A 64 8.10 -3.43 -2.48
C LEU A 64 9.39 -4.14 -2.07
N GLY A 65 9.70 -4.16 -0.79
CA GLY A 65 10.90 -4.78 -0.26
C GLY A 65 10.79 -6.31 -0.25
N ALA A 66 11.93 -6.99 -0.29
CA ALA A 66 11.98 -8.45 -0.24
C ALA A 66 11.49 -9.02 1.10
N GLY A 67 11.45 -8.20 2.16
CA GLY A 67 10.90 -8.56 3.46
C GLY A 67 9.38 -8.38 3.56
N GLY A 68 8.71 -7.96 2.48
CA GLY A 68 7.27 -7.67 2.47
C GLY A 68 6.89 -6.26 2.95
N ASP A 69 7.88 -5.40 3.19
CA ASP A 69 7.70 -3.97 3.47
C ASP A 69 7.39 -3.18 2.18
N LEU A 70 6.84 -1.99 2.35
CA LEU A 70 6.53 -1.07 1.25
C LEU A 70 7.00 0.33 1.59
N THR A 71 7.72 0.94 0.65
CA THR A 71 8.08 2.36 0.71
C THR A 71 7.46 3.12 -0.45
N PHE A 72 6.77 4.22 -0.17
CA PHE A 72 6.31 5.17 -1.17
C PHE A 72 7.27 6.34 -1.27
N TYR A 73 7.53 6.75 -2.50
CA TYR A 73 8.27 7.95 -2.85
C TYR A 73 7.36 8.83 -3.70
N THR A 74 7.43 10.13 -3.45
CA THR A 74 6.85 11.15 -4.34
C THR A 74 7.54 11.10 -5.71
N ALA A 75 6.93 11.73 -6.72
CA ALA A 75 7.53 11.89 -8.05
C ALA A 75 8.92 12.55 -8.01
N THR A 76 9.22 13.37 -6.99
CA THR A 76 10.50 14.05 -6.81
C THR A 76 11.55 13.21 -6.06
N GLY A 77 11.22 11.97 -5.68
CA GLY A 77 12.15 11.04 -5.02
C GLY A 77 12.23 11.18 -3.50
N GLN A 78 11.37 11.98 -2.87
CA GLN A 78 11.27 12.05 -1.41
C GLN A 78 10.40 10.91 -0.87
N ARG A 79 10.82 10.25 0.21
CA ARG A 79 10.02 9.20 0.87
C ARG A 79 8.75 9.80 1.48
N SER A 80 7.57 9.43 0.98
CA SER A 80 6.28 9.87 1.51
C SER A 80 5.73 8.93 2.60
N ALA A 81 5.95 7.62 2.48
CA ALA A 81 5.47 6.65 3.46
C ALA A 81 6.34 5.39 3.53
N TYR A 82 6.32 4.72 4.68
CA TYR A 82 6.94 3.41 4.90
C TYR A 82 6.02 2.54 5.74
N LEU A 83 5.72 1.34 5.24
CA LEU A 83 4.92 0.33 5.94
C LEU A 83 5.78 -0.93 6.15
N THR A 84 5.78 -1.45 7.36
CA THR A 84 6.40 -2.75 7.68
C THR A 84 5.63 -3.91 7.05
N ALA A 85 6.21 -5.11 7.05
CA ALA A 85 5.55 -6.31 6.53
C ALA A 85 4.19 -6.62 7.21
N ASP A 86 4.09 -6.38 8.53
CA ASP A 86 2.83 -6.56 9.27
C ASP A 86 1.76 -5.54 8.84
N GLN A 87 2.19 -4.29 8.73
CA GLN A 87 1.36 -3.19 8.27
C GLN A 87 0.89 -3.38 6.82
N MET A 88 1.75 -3.97 5.99
CA MET A 88 1.43 -4.38 4.63
C MET A 88 0.40 -5.50 4.57
N ARG A 89 0.51 -6.50 5.45
CA ARG A 89 -0.52 -7.54 5.59
C ARG A 89 -1.86 -6.96 6.03
N GLN A 90 -1.85 -5.96 6.91
CA GLN A 90 -3.06 -5.25 7.34
C GLN A 90 -3.67 -4.44 6.19
N LEU A 91 -2.85 -3.68 5.45
CA LEU A 91 -3.29 -2.92 4.27
C LEU A 91 -3.89 -3.85 3.21
N ALA A 92 -3.24 -4.98 2.91
CA ALA A 92 -3.74 -5.96 1.97
C ALA A 92 -5.15 -6.44 2.34
N ARG A 93 -5.41 -6.72 3.63
CA ARG A 93 -6.75 -7.09 4.10
C ARG A 93 -7.78 -5.97 3.88
N LEU A 94 -7.42 -4.71 4.15
CA LEU A 94 -8.33 -3.56 3.99
C LEU A 94 -8.81 -3.42 2.55
N ILE A 95 -7.89 -3.52 1.60
CA ILE A 95 -8.21 -3.36 0.18
C ILE A 95 -8.65 -4.67 -0.49
N GLY A 96 -8.84 -5.75 0.28
CA GLY A 96 -9.26 -7.06 -0.26
C GLY A 96 -8.21 -7.70 -1.19
N ALA A 97 -6.93 -7.45 -0.94
CA ALA A 97 -5.82 -8.19 -1.54
C ALA A 97 -5.50 -9.43 -0.69
N THR A 98 -5.37 -10.58 -1.35
CA THR A 98 -4.90 -11.80 -0.70
C THR A 98 -3.38 -11.89 -0.89
N PRO A 99 -2.58 -12.08 0.18
CA PRO A 99 -1.16 -12.31 0.00
C PRO A 99 -0.95 -13.59 -0.83
N PRO A 100 0.11 -13.66 -1.66
CA PRO A 100 0.43 -14.89 -2.36
C PRO A 100 0.67 -15.99 -1.34
N GLN A 101 0.17 -17.18 -1.61
CA GLN A 101 0.54 -18.34 -0.81
C GLN A 101 2.08 -18.45 -0.84
N PRO A 102 2.72 -18.74 0.31
CA PRO A 102 4.14 -19.04 0.31
C PRO A 102 4.39 -20.11 -0.75
N ALA A 103 5.39 -19.92 -1.61
CA ALA A 103 5.84 -21.01 -2.46
C ALA A 103 6.22 -22.17 -1.54
N GLU A 104 5.63 -23.35 -1.73
CA GLU A 104 6.10 -24.55 -1.04
C GLU A 104 7.57 -24.73 -1.40
N VAL A 105 8.45 -24.52 -0.42
CA VAL A 105 9.87 -24.82 -0.59
C VAL A 105 9.96 -26.34 -0.54
N HIS A 106 9.88 -26.99 -1.70
CA HIS A 106 10.37 -28.36 -1.82
C HIS A 106 11.88 -28.32 -1.56
N GLN A 107 12.28 -29.00 -0.48
CA GLN A 107 13.66 -29.11 -0.01
C GLN A 107 14.58 -29.77 -1.04
#